data_AF-F4RLD0-F1
#
_entry.id   AF-F4RLD0-F1
#
_cell.length_a   1.000
_cell.length_b   1.000
_cell.length_c   1.000
_cell.angle_alpha   90.00
_cell.angle_beta   90.00
_cell.angle_gamma   90.00
#
_symmetry.space_group_name_H-M   'P 1'
#
loop_
_entity.id
_entity.type
_entity.pdbx_description
1 polymer ?
#
loop_
_entity_poly.entity_id
_entity_poly.type
_entity_poly.pdbx_seq_one_letter_code
_entity_poly.pdbx_strand_id
1 'polypeptide(L)'
;MNIYSVNRIPGLFSSGSFPSPFSPFIDEEFVTANIDQLLSEGKYAKVPLISGNQDDEGTLLILGQLSRLITEDDVRQYFQYLCPKASETETTEILQLYPQDITQGSPFNTGILNAITPGYKQYAALFGDFTFQAFRRLTLRTTQSVMPSYGYIDRAMKFTPVVGTAHTFDLLAVFGIIPGRRSDDFQARWIAFTNTLDPNFPGLPLWEPYSNGARILEFQDTGSIGMVKDDFREEAMDYYLSRLDSFRILSA
;
A
#
# COMPACT_ATOMS: atom_id res chain seq x y z
N MET A 1 2.44 13.04 -30.19
CA MET A 1 2.94 13.02 -28.80
C MET A 1 4.02 14.09 -28.72
N ASN A 2 3.72 15.26 -28.15
CA ASN A 2 4.70 16.34 -28.03
C ASN A 2 5.60 16.02 -26.84
N ILE A 3 6.84 15.64 -27.14
CA ILE A 3 7.87 15.36 -26.13
C ILE A 3 8.42 16.72 -25.70
N TYR A 4 7.90 17.28 -24.62
CA TYR A 4 8.57 18.42 -24.00
C TYR A 4 9.86 17.93 -23.35
N SER A 5 10.97 18.62 -23.61
CA SER A 5 12.20 18.42 -22.86
C SER A 5 11.94 18.75 -21.38
N VAL A 6 11.98 17.75 -20.51
CA VAL A 6 11.81 17.95 -19.07
C VAL A 6 13.19 18.12 -18.44
N ASN A 7 13.59 19.37 -18.16
CA ASN A 7 14.87 19.65 -17.48
C ASN A 7 14.81 19.43 -15.95
N ARG A 8 13.67 18.99 -15.41
CA ARG A 8 13.45 18.68 -13.99
C ARG A 8 12.46 17.53 -13.80
N ILE A 9 12.94 16.43 -13.25
CA ILE A 9 12.08 15.32 -12.81
C ILE A 9 11.43 15.73 -11.48
N PRO A 10 10.09 15.69 -11.34
CA PRO A 10 9.41 15.91 -10.07
C PRO A 10 9.94 14.92 -9.02
N GLY A 11 10.29 15.41 -7.82
CA GLY A 11 10.61 14.54 -6.70
C GLY A 11 9.38 13.75 -6.25
N LEU A 12 9.60 12.62 -5.56
CA LEU A 12 8.54 11.68 -5.15
C LEU A 12 7.35 12.35 -4.42
N PHE A 13 7.64 13.39 -3.61
CA PHE A 13 6.63 14.10 -2.81
C PHE A 13 6.15 15.41 -3.44
N SER A 14 6.49 15.69 -4.70
CA SER A 14 6.19 16.95 -5.38
C SER A 14 4.97 16.86 -6.30
N SER A 15 4.39 18.02 -6.62
CA SER A 15 3.33 18.11 -7.62
C SER A 15 3.80 17.55 -8.96
N GLY A 16 2.99 16.69 -9.58
CA GLY A 16 3.36 15.98 -10.81
C GLY A 16 4.22 14.72 -10.61
N SER A 17 4.35 14.20 -9.38
CA SER A 17 5.00 12.90 -9.13
C SER A 17 4.21 11.70 -9.67
N PHE A 18 2.92 11.88 -10.00
CA PHE A 18 2.05 10.84 -10.52
C PHE A 18 1.34 11.27 -11.82
N PRO A 19 1.17 10.34 -12.80
CA PRO A 19 1.78 9.01 -12.83
C PRO A 19 3.32 9.10 -12.87
N SER A 20 4.01 8.12 -12.27
CA SER A 20 5.48 8.16 -12.18
C SER A 20 6.09 8.23 -13.59
N PRO A 21 7.04 9.15 -13.85
CA PRO A 21 7.69 9.20 -15.16
C PRO A 21 8.62 8.01 -15.40
N PHE A 22 9.01 7.29 -14.34
CA PHE A 22 9.85 6.09 -14.40
C PHE A 22 9.27 5.00 -13.50
N SER A 23 8.97 3.87 -14.11
CA SER A 23 8.46 2.66 -13.44
C SER A 23 8.84 1.45 -14.28
N PRO A 24 8.82 0.24 -13.71
CA PRO A 24 8.81 -0.98 -14.52
C PRO A 24 7.75 -0.86 -15.63
N PHE A 25 8.07 -1.37 -16.81
CA PHE A 25 7.15 -1.41 -17.94
C PHE A 25 7.28 -2.78 -18.61
N ILE A 26 6.21 -3.23 -19.29
CA ILE A 26 6.24 -4.48 -20.04
C ILE A 26 7.18 -4.28 -21.24
N ASP A 27 8.33 -4.93 -21.20
CA ASP A 27 9.33 -4.96 -22.28
C ASP A 27 9.28 -6.27 -23.08
N GLU A 28 8.39 -7.19 -22.70
CA GLU A 28 8.20 -8.51 -23.31
C GLU A 28 9.42 -9.45 -23.19
N GLU A 29 10.46 -9.04 -22.46
CA GLU A 29 11.70 -9.80 -22.27
C GLU A 29 11.97 -10.06 -20.78
N PHE A 30 12.18 -9.00 -19.99
CA PHE A 30 12.43 -9.08 -18.56
C PHE A 30 11.11 -9.00 -17.78
N VAL A 31 10.29 -7.98 -18.05
CA VAL A 31 8.90 -7.87 -17.56
C VAL A 31 7.97 -8.27 -18.70
N THR A 32 7.53 -9.52 -18.68
CA THR A 32 6.81 -10.13 -19.80
C THR A 32 5.30 -9.87 -19.80
N ALA A 33 4.73 -9.48 -18.65
CA ALA A 33 3.33 -9.12 -18.49
C ALA A 33 3.12 -8.32 -17.20
N ASN A 34 1.88 -7.86 -16.96
CA ASN A 34 1.51 -7.19 -15.73
C ASN A 34 1.64 -8.13 -14.51
N ILE A 35 1.86 -7.56 -13.33
CA ILE A 35 2.07 -8.34 -12.09
C ILE A 35 0.90 -9.27 -11.75
N ASP A 36 -0.35 -8.82 -11.94
CA ASP A 36 -1.56 -9.60 -11.69
C ASP A 36 -1.67 -10.81 -12.62
N GLN A 37 -1.31 -10.64 -13.90
CA GLN A 37 -1.24 -11.74 -14.85
C GLN A 37 -0.12 -12.73 -14.48
N LEU A 38 1.09 -12.25 -14.20
CA LEU A 38 2.21 -13.12 -13.82
C LEU A 38 1.94 -13.91 -12.53
N LEU A 39 1.30 -13.28 -11.54
CA LEU A 39 0.86 -13.94 -10.32
C LEU A 39 -0.18 -15.04 -10.61
N SER A 40 -1.22 -14.73 -11.40
CA SER A 40 -2.27 -15.71 -11.72
C SER A 40 -1.76 -16.90 -12.55
N GLU A 41 -0.80 -16.68 -13.45
CA GLU A 41 -0.15 -17.71 -14.27
C GLU A 41 0.94 -18.49 -13.50
N GLY A 42 1.22 -18.11 -12.25
CA GLY A 42 2.27 -18.75 -11.46
C GLY A 42 3.70 -18.43 -11.92
N LYS A 43 3.89 -17.41 -12.77
CA LYS A 43 5.19 -16.98 -13.33
C LYS A 43 5.96 -16.08 -12.36
N TYR A 44 6.34 -16.67 -11.23
CA TYR A 44 7.15 -16.03 -10.21
C TYR A 44 8.04 -17.08 -9.53
N ALA A 45 9.18 -16.65 -8.99
CA ALA A 45 10.08 -17.52 -8.24
C ALA A 45 9.39 -18.07 -6.97
N LYS A 46 9.50 -19.38 -6.74
CA LYS A 46 8.86 -20.06 -5.60
C LYS A 46 9.77 -20.04 -4.39
N VAL A 47 9.82 -18.89 -3.72
CA VAL A 47 10.63 -18.67 -2.52
C VAL A 47 9.76 -18.17 -1.37
N PRO A 48 10.02 -18.57 -0.12
CA PRO A 48 9.34 -17.97 1.02
C PRO A 48 9.44 -16.45 0.97
N LEU A 49 8.38 -15.74 1.36
CA LEU A 49 8.37 -14.28 1.34
C LEU A 49 7.77 -13.66 2.60
N ILE A 50 8.19 -12.43 2.87
CA ILE A 50 7.50 -11.50 3.77
C ILE A 50 6.96 -10.36 2.90
N SER A 51 5.69 -10.00 3.07
CA SER A 51 5.06 -8.87 2.37
C SER A 51 4.21 -8.07 3.34
N GLY A 52 4.51 -6.80 3.55
CA GLY A 52 3.76 -5.96 4.47
C GLY A 52 3.70 -4.51 4.06
N ASN A 53 2.88 -3.77 4.80
CA ASN A 53 2.62 -2.36 4.55
C ASN A 53 2.51 -1.59 5.85
N GLN A 54 2.57 -0.28 5.69
CA GLN A 54 2.30 0.71 6.70
C GLN A 54 0.79 1.01 6.66
N ASP A 55 0.16 1.36 7.77
CA ASP A 55 -1.31 1.54 7.80
C ASP A 55 -1.76 2.68 6.88
N ASP A 56 -0.93 3.72 6.73
CA ASP A 56 -1.27 4.98 6.08
C ASP A 56 -0.37 5.29 4.86
N GLU A 57 -0.02 4.29 4.04
CA GLU A 57 0.93 4.39 2.91
C GLU A 57 0.73 5.63 2.00
N GLY A 58 -0.52 5.95 1.68
CA GLY A 58 -0.81 7.00 0.71
C GLY A 58 -0.54 8.42 1.22
N THR A 59 -0.56 8.66 2.53
CA THR A 59 -0.66 10.01 3.10
C THR A 59 0.50 10.92 2.74
N LEU A 60 1.73 10.41 2.86
CA LEU A 60 2.97 11.14 2.58
C LEU A 60 3.15 11.36 1.08
N LEU A 61 2.83 10.36 0.26
CA LEU A 61 3.05 10.37 -1.19
C LEU A 61 2.14 11.38 -1.90
N ILE A 62 0.94 11.64 -1.36
CA ILE A 62 -0.02 12.54 -1.99
C ILE A 62 0.10 14.01 -1.53
N LEU A 63 1.03 14.35 -0.63
CA LEU A 63 1.18 15.74 -0.14
C LEU A 63 1.50 16.74 -1.27
N GLY A 64 2.18 16.30 -2.33
CA GLY A 64 2.41 17.11 -3.53
C GLY A 64 1.15 17.43 -4.34
N GLN A 65 0.04 16.74 -4.06
CA GLN A 65 -1.21 16.81 -4.81
C GLN A 65 -2.33 17.57 -4.09
N LEU A 66 -2.06 18.16 -2.91
CA LEU A 66 -3.10 18.80 -2.08
C LEU A 66 -3.90 19.89 -2.82
N SER A 67 -3.27 20.63 -3.72
CA SER A 67 -3.95 21.65 -4.53
C SER A 67 -4.94 21.06 -5.55
N ARG A 68 -4.92 19.75 -5.77
CA ARG A 68 -5.83 18.98 -6.64
C ARG A 68 -6.85 18.16 -5.85
N LEU A 69 -6.95 18.36 -4.53
CA LEU A 69 -7.76 17.52 -3.63
C LEU A 69 -8.61 18.39 -2.70
N ILE A 70 -9.10 19.54 -3.17
CA ILE A 70 -9.81 20.52 -2.33
C ILE A 70 -11.29 20.15 -2.18
N THR A 71 -11.89 19.63 -3.24
CA THR A 71 -13.31 19.23 -3.30
C THR A 71 -13.47 17.76 -3.70
N GLU A 72 -14.69 17.23 -3.55
CA GLU A 72 -15.05 15.90 -4.08
C GLU A 72 -14.82 15.80 -5.58
N ASP A 73 -15.23 16.84 -6.30
CA ASP A 73 -15.09 16.89 -7.75
C ASP A 73 -13.61 16.89 -8.16
N ASP A 74 -12.74 17.52 -7.37
CA ASP A 74 -11.30 17.45 -7.62
C ASP A 74 -10.74 16.03 -7.44
N VAL A 75 -11.17 15.30 -6.40
CA VAL A 75 -10.79 13.89 -6.20
C VAL A 75 -11.21 13.04 -7.40
N ARG A 76 -12.45 13.24 -7.87
CA ARG A 76 -12.99 12.55 -9.06
C ARG A 76 -12.20 12.88 -10.32
N GLN A 77 -12.00 14.16 -10.60
CA GLN A 77 -11.25 14.62 -11.78
C GLN A 77 -9.81 14.10 -11.74
N TYR A 78 -9.16 14.13 -10.58
CA TYR A 78 -7.81 13.64 -10.43
C TYR A 78 -7.71 12.12 -10.57
N PHE A 79 -8.69 11.38 -10.05
CA PHE A 79 -8.79 9.94 -10.28
C PHE A 79 -8.94 9.61 -11.76
N GLN A 80 -9.85 10.29 -12.48
CA GLN A 80 -10.06 10.09 -13.92
C GLN A 80 -8.84 10.50 -14.75
N TYR A 81 -8.09 11.51 -14.32
CA TYR A 81 -6.81 11.87 -14.93
C TYR A 81 -5.79 10.72 -14.84
N LEU A 82 -5.72 10.02 -13.71
CA LEU A 82 -4.84 8.87 -13.51
C LEU A 82 -5.35 7.59 -14.17
N CYS A 83 -6.67 7.41 -14.22
CA CYS A 83 -7.35 6.24 -14.77
C CYS A 83 -8.21 6.64 -15.98
N PRO A 84 -7.62 7.10 -17.10
CA PRO A 84 -8.38 7.63 -18.24
C PRO A 84 -9.26 6.57 -18.94
N LYS A 85 -9.06 5.28 -18.64
CA LYS A 85 -9.87 4.17 -19.14
C LYS A 85 -11.09 3.87 -18.27
N ALA A 86 -11.14 4.39 -17.05
CA ALA A 86 -12.29 4.20 -16.16
C ALA A 86 -13.52 4.93 -16.68
N SER A 87 -14.62 4.21 -16.80
CA SER A 87 -15.93 4.79 -17.08
C SER A 87 -16.43 5.66 -15.92
N GLU A 88 -17.44 6.49 -16.21
CA GLU A 88 -18.10 7.30 -15.18
C GLU A 88 -18.78 6.44 -14.11
N THR A 89 -19.37 5.30 -14.51
CA THR A 89 -19.96 4.32 -13.60
C THR A 89 -18.89 3.70 -12.70
N GLU A 90 -17.79 3.20 -13.29
CA GLU A 90 -16.70 2.61 -12.51
C GLU A 90 -16.09 3.60 -11.52
N THR A 91 -15.88 4.86 -11.97
CA THR A 91 -15.39 5.95 -11.12
C THR A 91 -16.34 6.26 -9.98
N THR A 92 -17.65 6.24 -10.23
CA THR A 92 -18.66 6.51 -9.20
C THR A 92 -18.73 5.38 -8.18
N GLU A 93 -18.73 4.13 -8.63
CA GLU A 93 -18.76 2.94 -7.76
C GLU A 93 -17.53 2.91 -6.84
N ILE A 94 -16.33 3.18 -7.38
CA ILE A 94 -15.11 3.14 -6.55
C ILE A 94 -15.04 4.30 -5.53
N LEU A 95 -15.52 5.49 -5.90
CA LEU A 95 -15.58 6.63 -4.96
C LEU A 95 -16.68 6.46 -3.91
N GLN A 96 -17.68 5.60 -4.13
CA GLN A 96 -18.63 5.22 -3.08
C GLN A 96 -17.99 4.28 -2.04
N LEU A 97 -17.10 3.39 -2.47
CA LEU A 97 -16.34 2.49 -1.59
C LEU A 97 -15.28 3.23 -0.75
N TYR A 98 -14.83 4.40 -1.22
CA TYR A 98 -13.98 5.34 -0.47
C TYR A 98 -14.74 6.64 -0.18
N PRO A 99 -15.60 6.71 0.85
CA PRO A 99 -16.47 7.85 1.08
C PRO A 99 -15.72 9.11 1.49
N GLN A 100 -16.35 10.26 1.25
CA GLN A 100 -15.90 11.59 1.69
C GLN A 100 -15.87 11.79 3.21
N ASP A 101 -16.51 10.90 3.97
CA ASP A 101 -16.49 10.95 5.43
C ASP A 101 -15.03 10.89 5.92
N ILE A 102 -14.56 12.02 6.47
CA ILE A 102 -13.18 12.19 6.93
C ILE A 102 -12.79 11.18 8.01
N THR A 103 -13.75 10.56 8.69
CA THR A 103 -13.48 9.52 9.70
C THR A 103 -13.08 8.18 9.07
N GLN A 104 -13.40 7.95 7.79
CA GLN A 104 -13.13 6.71 7.04
C GLN A 104 -11.81 6.75 6.25
N GLY A 105 -11.29 7.94 5.97
CA GLY A 105 -10.07 8.12 5.17
C GLY A 105 -8.75 7.98 5.95
N SER A 106 -7.64 8.04 5.22
CA SER A 106 -6.28 7.92 5.76
C SER A 106 -5.69 9.30 6.16
N PRO A 107 -5.03 9.48 7.33
CA PRO A 107 -4.71 8.45 8.32
C PRO A 107 -5.93 7.80 8.94
N PHE A 108 -5.99 6.46 8.88
CA PHE A 108 -7.15 5.68 9.32
C PHE A 108 -7.35 5.82 10.83
N ASN A 109 -8.56 5.62 11.34
CA ASN A 109 -8.83 5.60 12.78
C ASN A 109 -8.40 6.86 13.57
N THR A 110 -8.20 8.01 12.91
CA THR A 110 -7.90 9.30 13.58
C THR A 110 -9.12 10.21 13.73
N GLY A 111 -10.32 9.71 13.43
CA GLY A 111 -11.56 10.50 13.45
C GLY A 111 -11.46 11.74 12.56
N ILE A 112 -11.83 12.89 13.11
CA ILE A 112 -11.84 14.18 12.38
C ILE A 112 -10.46 14.84 12.26
N LEU A 113 -9.41 14.27 12.88
CA LEU A 113 -8.06 14.81 12.79
C LEU A 113 -7.47 14.57 11.38
N ASN A 114 -6.47 15.38 11.03
CA ASN A 114 -5.66 15.28 9.81
C ASN A 114 -6.39 15.59 8.49
N ALA A 115 -7.61 16.13 8.53
CA ALA A 115 -8.35 16.58 7.35
C ALA A 115 -7.84 17.94 6.83
N ILE A 116 -6.63 17.96 6.23
CA ILE A 116 -6.00 19.20 5.73
C ILE A 116 -6.69 19.80 4.49
N THR A 117 -7.39 18.97 3.72
CA THR A 117 -8.42 19.38 2.74
C THR A 117 -9.59 18.39 2.84
N PRO A 118 -10.80 18.75 2.38
CA PRO A 118 -11.93 17.82 2.34
C PRO A 118 -11.64 16.50 1.60
N GLY A 119 -10.91 16.55 0.48
CA GLY A 119 -10.56 15.36 -0.32
C GLY A 119 -9.31 14.61 0.13
N TYR A 120 -8.50 15.16 1.04
CA TYR A 120 -7.19 14.60 1.41
C TYR A 120 -7.30 13.17 1.92
N LYS A 121 -8.12 12.96 2.96
CA LYS A 121 -8.17 11.66 3.63
C LYS A 121 -8.79 10.57 2.75
N GLN A 122 -9.79 10.95 1.96
CA GLN A 122 -10.43 10.07 0.97
C GLN A 122 -9.40 9.57 -0.05
N TYR A 123 -8.68 10.50 -0.68
CA TYR A 123 -7.71 10.16 -1.70
C TYR A 123 -6.47 9.46 -1.13
N ALA A 124 -6.03 9.79 0.08
CA ALA A 124 -4.93 9.09 0.76
C ALA A 124 -5.26 7.61 1.00
N ALA A 125 -6.51 7.30 1.39
CA ALA A 125 -6.97 5.93 1.57
C ALA A 125 -7.00 5.16 0.25
N LEU A 126 -7.64 5.73 -0.78
CA LEU A 126 -7.73 5.15 -2.12
C LEU A 126 -6.34 4.89 -2.70
N PHE A 127 -5.48 5.91 -2.70
CA PHE A 127 -4.14 5.81 -3.26
C PHE A 127 -3.28 4.77 -2.53
N GLY A 128 -3.27 4.80 -1.19
CA GLY A 128 -2.51 3.85 -0.38
C GLY A 128 -2.96 2.39 -0.59
N ASP A 129 -4.27 2.17 -0.71
CA ASP A 129 -4.78 0.83 -1.00
C ASP A 129 -4.39 0.35 -2.40
N PHE A 130 -4.50 1.22 -3.41
CA PHE A 130 -4.33 0.84 -4.83
C PHE A 130 -2.88 0.56 -5.20
N THR A 131 -1.96 1.23 -4.52
CA THR A 131 -0.52 1.15 -4.80
C THR A 131 0.20 0.15 -3.89
N PHE A 132 -0.37 -0.17 -2.73
CA PHE A 132 0.29 -1.00 -1.72
C PHE A 132 -0.60 -2.13 -1.19
N GLN A 133 -1.68 -1.80 -0.46
CA GLN A 133 -2.45 -2.82 0.30
C GLN A 133 -3.09 -3.88 -0.60
N ALA A 134 -3.68 -3.47 -1.73
CA ALA A 134 -4.35 -4.39 -2.64
C ALA A 134 -3.36 -5.40 -3.25
N PHE A 135 -2.16 -4.95 -3.63
CA PHE A 135 -1.14 -5.82 -4.21
C PHE A 135 -0.44 -6.70 -3.17
N ARG A 136 -0.26 -6.23 -1.92
CA ARG A 136 0.14 -7.10 -0.80
C ARG A 136 -0.87 -8.23 -0.63
N ARG A 137 -2.17 -7.90 -0.56
CA ARG A 137 -3.23 -8.89 -0.39
C ARG A 137 -3.32 -9.85 -1.58
N LEU A 138 -3.25 -9.36 -2.81
CA LEU A 138 -3.20 -10.18 -4.02
C LEU A 138 -2.03 -11.17 -3.99
N THR A 139 -0.83 -10.68 -3.64
CA THR A 139 0.39 -11.49 -3.55
C THR A 139 0.23 -12.58 -2.49
N LEU A 140 -0.19 -12.23 -1.27
CA LEU A 140 -0.37 -13.19 -0.18
C LEU A 140 -1.44 -14.25 -0.53
N ARG A 141 -2.60 -13.83 -1.03
CA ARG A 141 -3.70 -14.74 -1.43
C ARG A 141 -3.30 -15.70 -2.55
N THR A 142 -2.45 -15.26 -3.48
CA THR A 142 -2.01 -16.07 -4.64
C THR A 142 -0.89 -17.05 -4.27
N THR A 143 -0.04 -16.68 -3.32
CA THR A 143 1.20 -17.42 -3.03
C THR A 143 1.08 -18.38 -1.84
N GLN A 144 0.13 -18.17 -0.94
CA GLN A 144 -0.06 -18.93 0.31
C GLN A 144 -0.14 -20.46 0.15
N SER A 145 -0.65 -20.96 -0.98
CA SER A 145 -0.78 -22.41 -1.24
C SER A 145 0.44 -23.02 -1.91
N VAL A 146 1.39 -22.19 -2.35
CA VAL A 146 2.55 -22.59 -3.15
C VAL A 146 3.84 -22.48 -2.34
N MET A 147 3.95 -21.49 -1.47
CA MET A 147 5.13 -21.24 -0.64
C MET A 147 4.75 -20.53 0.66
N PRO A 148 5.56 -20.63 1.73
CA PRO A 148 5.35 -19.85 2.94
C PRO A 148 5.36 -18.35 2.65
N SER A 149 4.23 -17.69 2.88
CA SER A 149 4.08 -16.25 2.68
C SER A 149 3.63 -15.61 3.98
N TYR A 150 4.38 -14.64 4.48
CA TYR A 150 4.14 -14.00 5.76
C TYR A 150 3.69 -12.55 5.54
N GLY A 151 2.50 -12.21 5.99
CA GLY A 151 1.98 -10.84 5.87
C GLY A 151 2.14 -10.03 7.15
N TYR A 152 2.35 -8.71 7.05
CA TYR A 152 2.24 -7.80 8.20
C TYR A 152 1.55 -6.48 7.85
N ILE A 153 1.04 -5.81 8.89
CA ILE A 153 0.62 -4.41 8.87
C ILE A 153 1.30 -3.68 10.03
N ASP A 154 1.89 -2.53 9.75
CA ASP A 154 2.49 -1.67 10.77
C ASP A 154 1.59 -0.48 11.07
N ARG A 155 1.23 -0.32 12.35
CA ARG A 155 0.38 0.75 12.88
C ARG A 155 1.11 1.62 13.91
N ALA A 156 2.43 1.50 14.00
CA ALA A 156 3.23 2.37 14.85
C ALA A 156 3.25 3.82 14.34
N MET A 157 3.56 4.78 15.21
CA MET A 157 3.61 6.21 14.88
C MET A 157 2.28 6.75 14.35
N LYS A 158 1.17 6.12 14.73
CA LYS A 158 -0.19 6.41 14.22
C LYS A 158 -0.61 7.87 14.37
N PHE A 159 -0.12 8.52 15.42
CA PHE A 159 -0.44 9.90 15.75
C PHE A 159 0.55 10.92 15.17
N THR A 160 1.41 10.52 14.22
CA THR A 160 2.21 11.50 13.46
C THR A 160 1.25 12.45 12.74
N PRO A 161 1.30 13.77 13.02
CA PRO A 161 0.36 14.72 12.44
C PRO A 161 0.34 14.63 10.92
N VAL A 162 -0.87 14.73 10.35
CA VAL A 162 -1.16 14.66 8.91
C VAL A 162 -0.97 13.28 8.30
N VAL A 163 0.13 12.58 8.58
CA VAL A 163 0.55 11.40 7.79
C VAL A 163 0.38 10.04 8.47
N GLY A 164 0.22 9.99 9.80
CA GLY A 164 0.06 8.72 10.52
C GLY A 164 1.23 7.76 10.34
N THR A 165 0.93 6.46 10.22
CA THR A 165 1.92 5.42 9.92
C THR A 165 2.25 5.44 8.43
N ALA A 166 3.04 6.43 8.02
CA ALA A 166 3.23 6.77 6.62
C ALA A 166 4.22 5.86 5.90
N HIS A 167 4.18 5.89 4.57
CA HIS A 167 5.18 5.25 3.71
C HIS A 167 6.61 5.55 4.17
N THR A 168 7.48 4.54 4.18
CA THR A 168 8.89 4.56 4.64
C THR A 168 9.13 4.66 6.16
N PHE A 169 8.11 4.79 7.01
CA PHE A 169 8.32 4.93 8.47
C PHE A 169 8.78 3.64 9.16
N ASP A 170 8.59 2.49 8.53
CA ASP A 170 9.18 1.21 8.90
C ASP A 170 10.73 1.27 8.88
N LEU A 171 11.33 2.02 7.95
CA LEU A 171 12.79 2.13 7.84
C LEU A 171 13.44 2.66 9.13
N LEU A 172 12.71 3.49 9.89
CA LEU A 172 13.17 4.01 11.18
C LEU A 172 13.41 2.89 12.19
N ALA A 173 12.58 1.85 12.16
CA ALA A 173 12.72 0.67 13.00
C ALA A 173 13.65 -0.38 12.36
N VAL A 174 13.46 -0.69 11.07
CA VAL A 174 14.25 -1.71 10.36
C VAL A 174 15.76 -1.40 10.42
N PHE A 175 16.16 -0.15 10.22
CA PHE A 175 17.57 0.27 10.29
C PHE A 175 18.01 0.73 11.68
N GLY A 176 17.14 0.67 12.69
CA GLY A 176 17.48 1.08 14.06
C GLY A 176 17.78 2.58 14.22
N ILE A 177 17.23 3.42 13.33
CA ILE A 177 17.34 4.89 13.45
C ILE A 177 16.60 5.37 14.70
N ILE A 178 15.42 4.79 14.97
CA ILE A 178 14.70 4.93 16.23
C ILE A 178 14.78 3.58 16.96
N PRO A 179 15.72 3.42 17.92
CA PRO A 179 15.88 2.18 18.65
C PRO A 179 14.71 1.94 19.61
N GLY A 180 14.50 0.67 19.98
CA GLY A 180 13.47 0.25 20.92
C GLY A 180 12.83 -1.07 20.50
N ARG A 181 11.82 -1.51 21.25
CA ARG A 181 11.22 -2.84 21.08
C ARG A 181 10.72 -3.12 19.67
N ARG A 182 10.13 -2.13 18.99
CA ARG A 182 9.72 -2.26 17.58
C ARG A 182 10.91 -2.48 16.64
N SER A 183 12.01 -1.74 16.83
CA SER A 183 13.25 -1.93 16.08
C SER A 183 13.84 -3.31 16.32
N ASP A 184 13.93 -3.73 17.58
CA ASP A 184 14.46 -5.05 17.96
C ASP A 184 13.62 -6.18 17.34
N ASP A 185 12.30 -6.04 17.33
CA ASP A 185 11.35 -6.99 16.75
C ASP A 185 11.53 -7.13 15.23
N PHE A 186 11.49 -6.02 14.47
CA PHE A 186 11.75 -6.03 13.03
C PHE A 186 13.09 -6.68 12.69
N GLN A 187 14.16 -6.25 13.37
CA GLN A 187 15.51 -6.76 13.09
C GLN A 187 15.63 -8.25 13.43
N ALA A 188 15.11 -8.69 14.59
CA ALA A 188 15.15 -10.10 14.98
C ALA A 188 14.44 -11.00 13.96
N ARG A 189 13.26 -10.58 13.47
CA ARG A 189 12.47 -11.35 12.50
C ARG A 189 13.11 -11.36 11.11
N TRP A 190 13.67 -10.25 10.64
CA TRP A 190 14.33 -10.18 9.33
C TRP A 190 15.62 -10.99 9.32
N ILE A 191 16.38 -10.95 10.42
CA ILE A 191 17.56 -11.79 10.59
C ILE A 191 17.16 -13.26 10.68
N ALA A 192 16.12 -13.61 11.45
CA ALA A 192 15.62 -14.99 11.54
C ALA A 192 15.19 -15.51 10.17
N PHE A 193 14.41 -14.73 9.42
CA PHE A 193 13.95 -15.09 8.08
C PHE A 193 15.11 -15.27 7.10
N THR A 194 16.12 -14.40 7.16
CA THR A 194 17.32 -14.52 6.32
C THR A 194 18.11 -15.80 6.61
N ASN A 195 18.15 -16.26 7.87
CA ASN A 195 18.91 -17.44 8.27
C ASN A 195 18.13 -18.76 8.10
N THR A 196 16.80 -18.71 8.23
CA THR A 196 15.98 -19.93 8.40
C THR A 196 14.77 -20.01 7.49
N LEU A 197 14.47 -18.95 6.72
CA LEU A 197 13.26 -18.78 5.93
C LEU A 197 11.95 -18.79 6.76
N ASP A 198 12.07 -18.58 8.08
CA ASP A 198 10.97 -18.45 9.03
C ASP A 198 11.21 -17.18 9.88
N PRO A 199 10.26 -16.23 9.94
CA PRO A 199 10.44 -14.99 10.69
C PRO A 199 10.17 -15.14 12.20
N ASN A 200 9.91 -16.34 12.71
CA ASN A 200 9.66 -16.54 14.13
C ASN A 200 10.94 -16.46 14.96
N PHE A 201 10.87 -15.69 16.06
CA PHE A 201 11.99 -15.49 16.98
C PHE A 201 11.54 -15.69 18.43
N PRO A 202 12.33 -16.34 19.29
CA PRO A 202 11.94 -16.61 20.67
C PRO A 202 11.54 -15.36 21.45
N GLY A 203 10.41 -15.43 22.17
CA GLY A 203 9.90 -14.33 22.99
C GLY A 203 9.05 -13.29 22.25
N LEU A 204 8.88 -13.41 20.94
CA LEU A 204 7.95 -12.60 20.15
C LEU A 204 6.65 -13.37 19.85
N PRO A 205 5.54 -12.67 19.57
CA PRO A 205 4.31 -13.30 19.09
C PRO A 205 4.55 -14.22 17.88
N LEU A 206 3.80 -15.32 17.81
CA LEU A 206 3.87 -16.23 16.67
C LEU A 206 3.41 -15.50 15.40
N TRP A 207 4.23 -15.56 14.36
CA TRP A 207 3.90 -15.11 13.02
C TRP A 207 3.61 -16.33 12.16
N GLU A 208 2.32 -16.66 12.07
CA GLU A 208 1.85 -17.77 11.24
C GLU A 208 1.95 -17.39 9.76
N PRO A 209 2.29 -18.33 8.86
CA PRO A 209 2.14 -18.12 7.43
C PRO A 209 0.69 -17.72 7.10
N TYR A 210 0.55 -16.83 6.12
CA TYR A 210 -0.73 -16.48 5.53
C TYR A 210 -1.40 -17.75 5.00
N SER A 211 -2.68 -17.91 5.30
CA SER A 211 -3.47 -19.09 4.99
C SER A 211 -4.94 -18.69 4.83
N ASN A 212 -5.84 -19.67 4.69
CA ASN A 212 -7.28 -19.43 4.56
C ASN A 212 -7.90 -18.61 5.71
N GLY A 213 -7.23 -18.50 6.86
CA GLY A 213 -7.64 -17.61 7.94
C GLY A 213 -7.44 -16.11 7.63
N ALA A 214 -6.74 -15.78 6.54
CA ALA A 214 -6.39 -14.44 6.09
C ALA A 214 -5.86 -13.56 7.23
N ARG A 215 -4.79 -14.02 7.91
CA ARG A 215 -4.20 -13.30 9.05
C ARG A 215 -2.79 -12.82 8.73
N ILE A 216 -2.46 -11.64 9.26
CA ILE A 216 -1.16 -10.98 9.16
C ILE A 216 -0.70 -10.52 10.55
N LEU A 217 0.61 -10.35 10.74
CA LEU A 217 1.16 -9.84 12.00
C LEU A 217 0.91 -8.33 12.10
N GLU A 218 0.43 -7.84 13.25
CA GLU A 218 0.31 -6.41 13.52
C GLU A 218 1.51 -5.91 14.34
N PHE A 219 2.15 -4.84 13.85
CA PHE A 219 3.13 -4.05 14.60
C PHE A 219 2.50 -2.78 15.15
N GLN A 220 2.90 -2.41 16.38
CA GLN A 220 2.61 -1.14 17.01
C GLN A 220 3.91 -0.52 17.55
N ASP A 221 3.82 0.64 18.22
CA ASP A 221 4.98 1.37 18.75
C ASP A 221 5.90 0.53 19.65
N THR A 222 5.35 -0.49 20.31
CA THR A 222 6.10 -1.37 21.24
C THR A 222 6.52 -2.71 20.64
N GLY A 223 6.36 -2.90 19.33
CA GLY A 223 6.66 -4.14 18.61
C GLY A 223 5.41 -4.85 18.12
N SER A 224 5.59 -6.10 17.69
CA SER A 224 4.48 -6.94 17.25
C SER A 224 3.57 -7.32 18.40
N ILE A 225 2.26 -7.29 18.17
CA ILE A 225 1.24 -7.58 19.18
C ILE A 225 0.45 -8.86 18.89
N GLY A 226 0.72 -9.50 17.76
CA GLY A 226 0.09 -10.76 17.34
C GLY A 226 -0.63 -10.67 16.00
N MET A 227 -1.28 -11.76 15.62
CA MET A 227 -1.94 -11.90 14.33
C MET A 227 -3.31 -11.20 14.32
N VAL A 228 -3.61 -10.44 13.28
CA VAL A 228 -4.92 -9.81 13.02
C VAL A 228 -5.47 -10.26 11.68
N LYS A 229 -6.78 -10.12 11.48
CA LYS A 229 -7.41 -10.46 10.21
C LYS A 229 -7.13 -9.37 9.17
N ASP A 230 -6.83 -9.80 7.95
CA ASP A 230 -6.52 -8.96 6.80
C ASP A 230 -7.78 -8.72 5.95
N ASP A 231 -8.84 -8.21 6.59
CA ASP A 231 -10.17 -7.99 5.97
C ASP A 231 -10.59 -6.52 5.91
N PHE A 232 -9.73 -5.60 6.34
CA PHE A 232 -10.01 -4.18 6.21
C PHE A 232 -10.14 -3.78 4.74
N ARG A 233 -11.22 -3.04 4.43
CA ARG A 233 -11.54 -2.49 3.09
C ARG A 233 -11.48 -3.53 1.97
N GLU A 234 -11.84 -4.78 2.28
CA GLU A 234 -11.78 -5.91 1.35
C GLU A 234 -12.60 -5.69 0.08
N GLU A 235 -13.85 -5.25 0.22
CA GLU A 235 -14.73 -4.96 -0.91
C GLU A 235 -14.13 -3.92 -1.88
N ALA A 236 -13.56 -2.84 -1.34
CA ALA A 236 -12.97 -1.76 -2.13
C ALA A 236 -11.74 -2.22 -2.92
N MET A 237 -10.84 -2.97 -2.26
CA MET A 237 -9.66 -3.52 -2.91
C MET A 237 -10.00 -4.60 -3.93
N ASP A 238 -10.97 -5.47 -3.65
CA ASP A 238 -11.40 -6.51 -4.59
C ASP A 238 -12.09 -5.91 -5.82
N TYR A 239 -12.90 -4.86 -5.63
CA TYR A 239 -13.47 -4.08 -6.72
C TYR A 239 -12.39 -3.47 -7.61
N TYR A 240 -11.34 -2.88 -7.02
CA TYR A 240 -10.19 -2.35 -7.75
C TYR A 240 -9.44 -3.43 -8.54
N LEU A 241 -9.05 -4.53 -7.87
CA LEU A 241 -8.27 -5.62 -8.47
C LEU A 241 -9.01 -6.31 -9.62
N SER A 242 -10.34 -6.37 -9.58
CA SER A 242 -11.16 -6.94 -10.66
C SER A 242 -11.26 -6.06 -11.91
N ARG A 243 -10.77 -4.82 -11.87
CA ARG A 243 -10.89 -3.80 -12.93
C ARG A 243 -9.56 -3.12 -13.26
N LEU A 244 -8.45 -3.85 -13.13
CA LEU A 244 -7.12 -3.31 -13.42
C LEU A 244 -6.94 -2.86 -14.89
N ASP A 245 -7.76 -3.33 -15.83
CA ASP A 245 -7.76 -2.79 -17.20
C ASP A 245 -8.17 -1.31 -17.27
N SER A 246 -9.07 -0.90 -16.37
CA SER A 246 -9.62 0.45 -16.26
C SER A 246 -8.87 1.32 -15.24
N PHE A 247 -8.44 0.73 -14.12
CA PHE A 247 -7.95 1.45 -12.94
C PHE A 247 -6.43 1.47 -12.74
N ARG A 248 -5.63 0.96 -13.67
CA ARG A 248 -4.17 0.88 -13.47
C ARG A 248 -3.52 2.27 -13.30
N ILE A 249 -3.10 2.60 -12.07
CA ILE A 249 -2.46 3.88 -11.71
C ILE A 249 -0.93 3.87 -11.94
N LEU A 250 -0.30 2.70 -11.86
CA LEU A 250 1.15 2.52 -12.05
C LEU A 250 1.40 1.63 -13.29
N SER A 251 2.37 1.95 -14.14
CA SER A 251 2.65 1.14 -15.33
C SER A 251 3.24 -0.23 -14.96
N ALA A 252 2.80 -1.25 -15.72
CA ALA A 252 3.04 -2.69 -15.61
C ALA A 252 2.56 -3.36 -14.32
#